data_AF-A0A369J1P5-F1
#
_entry.id   AF-A0A369J1P5-F1
#
_cell.length_a   1.000
_cell.length_b   1.000
_cell.length_c   1.000
_cell.angle_alpha   90.00
_cell.angle_beta   90.00
_cell.angle_gamma   90.00
#
_symmetry.space_group_name_H-M   'P 1'
#
loop_
_entity.id
_entity.type
_entity.pdbx_description
1 polymer ?
#
loop_
_entity_poly.entity_id
_entity_poly.type
_entity_poly.pdbx_seq_one_letter_code
_entity_poly.pdbx_strand_id
1 'polypeptide(L)'
;MATVNAGLFINGECVDPVKKATVDVVNTATGKVITSFAAGASKDVDIAVDAARKSFKASWGLNYHGVTWGKLIKKAKDLIEQHFDEFAALEALDTNDKKLAYTRRGPFGIVGQIILENFPLLMAAAKIGPALPPRHWQRRCFEVDEAGFPPGVVNIVNGYGNNVMKAVAESNLKVVTLELGGKTPTIIFDDANLEQAVKWAAHGILSDFRTGQACTAGSRIFIQDGIYSAFLEKITEIAKGLHATTGDPFAQGTEHGPQVSQTQFDRVMGYIHSGKEEGATVHFVASVMRFKAEDDVIEAANNTTYGLACNVFSENLGRALRVAHSIEAGTAWLCGQLSTLSSLPDEQVFLR
;
A
#
# COMPACT_ATOMS: atom_id res chain seq x y z
N MET A 1 32.59 -15.49 36.31
CA MET A 1 32.32 -16.33 35.12
C MET A 1 30.91 -16.83 35.23
N ALA A 2 30.04 -16.51 34.27
CA ALA A 2 28.68 -17.04 34.24
C ALA A 2 28.75 -18.57 34.09
N THR A 3 27.99 -19.29 34.89
CA THR A 3 27.89 -20.76 34.81
C THR A 3 26.81 -21.08 33.78
N VAL A 4 27.22 -21.39 32.55
CA VAL A 4 26.27 -21.77 31.50
C VAL A 4 25.88 -23.23 31.72
N ASN A 5 24.58 -23.51 31.81
CA ASN A 5 24.09 -24.88 31.89
C ASN A 5 24.26 -25.54 30.52
N ALA A 6 25.11 -26.57 30.46
CA ALA A 6 25.49 -27.24 29.22
C ALA A 6 24.57 -28.43 28.84
N GLY A 7 23.51 -28.69 29.62
CA GLY A 7 22.55 -29.78 29.36
C GLY A 7 21.51 -29.45 28.29
N LEU A 8 20.70 -30.45 27.91
CA LEU A 8 19.52 -30.25 27.07
C LEU A 8 18.39 -29.65 27.90
N PHE A 9 17.54 -28.79 27.33
CA PHE A 9 16.33 -28.31 28.01
C PHE A 9 15.09 -29.02 27.47
N ILE A 10 14.55 -29.98 28.21
CA ILE A 10 13.42 -30.81 27.79
C ILE A 10 12.37 -30.84 28.90
N ASN A 11 11.10 -30.61 28.55
CA ASN A 11 9.97 -30.63 29.48
C ASN A 11 10.10 -29.67 30.69
N GLY A 12 10.76 -28.52 30.49
CA GLY A 12 10.93 -27.52 31.54
C GLY A 12 12.15 -27.73 32.46
N GLU A 13 12.96 -28.76 32.20
CA GLU A 13 14.11 -29.13 33.03
C GLU A 13 15.38 -29.23 32.18
N CYS A 14 16.53 -28.95 32.80
CA CYS A 14 17.84 -29.22 32.20
C CYS A 14 18.22 -30.68 32.46
N VAL A 15 18.42 -31.46 31.40
CA VAL A 15 18.66 -32.91 31.43
C VAL A 15 19.94 -33.28 30.65
N ASP A 16 20.57 -34.37 31.06
CA ASP A 16 21.69 -34.95 30.32
C ASP A 16 21.20 -35.69 29.07
N PRO A 17 21.98 -35.70 27.97
CA PRO A 17 21.62 -36.40 26.76
C PRO A 17 21.69 -37.92 26.98
N VAL A 18 20.77 -38.66 26.36
CA VAL A 18 20.69 -40.13 26.48
C VAL A 18 22.00 -40.80 26.05
N LYS A 19 22.62 -40.28 25.00
CA LYS A 19 24.02 -40.60 24.67
C LYS A 19 24.85 -39.44 25.21
N LYS A 20 25.73 -39.68 26.20
CA LYS A 20 26.62 -38.70 26.85
C LYS A 20 27.68 -38.10 25.89
N ALA A 21 27.24 -37.66 24.73
CA ALA A 21 28.02 -37.01 23.71
C ALA A 21 28.00 -35.49 23.94
N THR A 22 29.04 -34.82 23.46
CA THR A 22 29.19 -33.37 23.58
C THR A 22 29.56 -32.76 22.23
N VAL A 23 29.20 -31.49 22.04
CA VAL A 23 29.63 -30.64 20.93
C VAL A 23 30.49 -29.51 21.49
N ASP A 24 31.71 -29.39 20.99
CA ASP A 24 32.61 -28.31 21.37
C ASP A 24 32.20 -27.00 20.68
N VAL A 25 32.15 -25.93 21.47
CA VAL A 25 32.01 -24.55 20.99
C VAL A 25 33.40 -23.93 20.97
N VAL A 26 33.84 -23.52 19.80
CA VAL A 26 35.19 -23.02 19.54
C VAL A 26 35.13 -21.51 19.33
N ASN A 27 36.01 -20.78 20.01
CA ASN A 27 36.20 -19.35 19.79
C ASN A 27 36.75 -19.16 18.39
N THR A 28 35.99 -18.47 17.55
CA THR A 28 36.29 -18.33 16.13
C THR A 28 37.47 -17.40 15.86
N ALA A 29 37.78 -16.49 16.77
CA ALA A 29 38.94 -15.59 16.67
C ALA A 29 40.27 -16.27 17.09
N THR A 30 40.22 -17.27 17.97
CA THR A 30 41.43 -17.90 18.55
C THR A 30 41.61 -19.38 18.22
N GLY A 31 40.58 -20.02 17.66
CA GLY A 31 40.55 -21.45 17.36
C GLY A 31 40.53 -22.36 18.59
N LYS A 32 40.38 -21.80 19.80
CA LYS A 32 40.38 -22.56 21.05
C LYS A 32 38.96 -22.93 21.48
N VAL A 33 38.78 -24.13 22.01
CA VAL A 33 37.51 -24.54 22.63
C VAL A 33 37.19 -23.61 23.81
N ILE A 34 36.02 -22.98 23.77
CA ILE A 34 35.47 -22.13 24.85
C ILE A 34 34.80 -23.00 25.90
N THR A 35 33.95 -23.92 25.44
CA THR A 35 33.13 -24.81 26.27
C THR A 35 32.58 -25.95 25.42
N SER A 36 31.95 -26.95 26.03
CA SER A 36 31.28 -28.05 25.35
C SER A 36 29.84 -28.20 25.87
N PHE A 37 28.89 -28.41 24.96
CA PHE A 37 27.47 -28.61 25.28
C PHE A 37 27.05 -30.06 25.05
N ALA A 38 26.03 -30.52 25.75
CA ALA A 38 25.39 -31.81 25.53
C ALA A 38 24.90 -31.94 24.07
N ALA A 39 25.30 -33.03 23.42
CA ALA A 39 24.84 -33.37 22.07
C ALA A 39 23.64 -34.31 22.16
N GLY A 40 22.45 -33.82 21.82
CA GLY A 40 21.24 -34.64 21.76
C GLY A 40 21.32 -35.70 20.64
N ALA A 41 20.89 -36.92 20.94
CA ALA A 41 20.68 -37.98 19.95
C ALA A 41 19.24 -37.98 19.44
N SER A 42 18.96 -38.75 18.38
CA SER A 42 17.59 -38.93 17.85
C SER A 42 16.56 -39.30 18.94
N LYS A 43 16.97 -40.08 19.94
CA LYS A 43 16.10 -40.48 21.06
C LYS A 43 15.76 -39.31 22.00
N ASP A 44 16.66 -38.35 22.18
CA ASP A 44 16.40 -37.13 22.94
C ASP A 44 15.36 -36.24 22.22
N VAL A 45 15.42 -36.23 20.88
CA VAL A 45 14.42 -35.54 20.03
C VAL A 45 13.05 -36.18 20.20
N ASP A 46 12.96 -37.52 20.19
CA ASP A 46 11.69 -38.23 20.41
C ASP A 46 11.08 -37.88 21.79
N ILE A 47 11.90 -37.85 22.85
CA ILE A 47 11.46 -37.46 24.20
C ILE A 47 10.93 -36.01 24.22
N ALA A 48 11.62 -35.08 23.55
CA ALA A 48 11.19 -33.69 23.45
C ALA A 48 9.88 -33.53 22.67
N VAL A 49 9.73 -34.25 21.55
CA VAL A 49 8.51 -34.25 20.74
C VAL A 49 7.32 -34.81 21.53
N ASP A 50 7.51 -35.88 22.29
CA ASP A 50 6.47 -36.45 23.14
C ASP A 50 6.05 -35.49 24.27
N ALA A 51 7.01 -34.80 24.89
CA ALA A 51 6.73 -33.76 25.89
C ALA A 51 5.93 -32.60 25.28
N ALA A 52 6.34 -32.11 24.10
CA ALA A 52 5.65 -31.03 23.39
C ALA A 52 4.23 -31.44 22.98
N ARG A 53 4.02 -32.67 22.49
CA ARG A 53 2.69 -33.20 22.12
C ARG A 53 1.76 -33.32 23.32
N LYS A 54 2.28 -33.75 24.48
CA LYS A 54 1.52 -33.81 25.74
C LYS A 54 1.12 -32.40 26.18
N SER A 55 2.07 -31.45 26.18
CA SER A 55 1.81 -30.05 26.52
C SER A 55 0.77 -29.39 25.60
N PHE A 56 0.89 -29.57 24.28
CA PHE A 56 -0.05 -29.02 23.30
C PHE A 56 -1.49 -29.53 23.46
N LYS A 57 -1.68 -30.75 23.98
CA LYS A 57 -3.02 -31.30 24.24
C LYS A 57 -3.57 -30.90 25.61
N ALA A 58 -2.70 -30.73 26.61
CA ALA A 58 -3.10 -30.52 27.99
C ALA A 58 -3.19 -29.04 28.39
N SER A 59 -2.09 -28.29 28.18
CA SER A 59 -1.89 -26.96 28.78
C SER A 59 -1.57 -25.86 27.77
N TRP A 60 -1.26 -26.21 26.52
CA TRP A 60 -0.92 -25.28 25.44
C TRP A 60 -1.87 -25.48 24.24
N GLY A 61 -1.70 -24.74 23.13
CA GLY A 61 -2.56 -24.86 21.94
C GLY A 61 -3.91 -24.13 22.07
N LEU A 62 -5.01 -24.76 21.62
CA LEU A 62 -6.35 -24.14 21.62
C LEU A 62 -6.91 -23.83 23.01
N ASN A 63 -6.34 -24.44 24.06
CA ASN A 63 -6.76 -24.25 25.45
C ASN A 63 -6.03 -23.06 26.14
N TYR A 64 -5.20 -22.31 25.42
CA TYR A 64 -4.36 -21.25 25.98
C TYR A 64 -4.84 -19.85 25.58
N HIS A 65 -5.17 -19.00 26.57
CA HIS A 65 -5.73 -17.68 26.31
C HIS A 65 -4.68 -16.70 25.76
N GLY A 66 -4.98 -16.03 24.63
CA GLY A 66 -4.03 -15.18 23.90
C GLY A 66 -3.42 -14.03 24.73
N VAL A 67 -4.17 -13.49 25.70
CA VAL A 67 -3.68 -12.46 26.63
C VAL A 67 -2.54 -12.97 27.52
N THR A 68 -2.64 -14.22 28.01
CA THR A 68 -1.59 -14.83 28.83
C THR A 68 -0.35 -15.13 28.00
N TRP A 69 -0.53 -15.51 26.73
CA TRP A 69 0.55 -15.69 25.76
C TRP A 69 1.32 -14.39 25.51
N GLY A 70 0.60 -13.29 25.26
CA GLY A 70 1.22 -11.97 25.10
C GLY A 70 2.04 -11.52 26.32
N LYS A 71 1.56 -11.82 27.54
CA LYS A 71 2.32 -11.54 28.77
C LYS A 71 3.60 -12.36 28.88
N LEU A 72 3.57 -13.63 28.50
CA LEU A 72 4.76 -14.49 28.53
C LEU A 72 5.80 -14.04 27.50
N ILE A 73 5.39 -13.71 26.28
CA ILE A 73 6.30 -13.20 25.25
C ILE A 73 6.91 -11.87 25.65
N LYS A 74 6.09 -10.98 26.21
CA LYS A 74 6.61 -9.71 26.75
C LYS A 74 7.65 -9.96 27.84
N LYS A 75 7.37 -10.87 28.78
CA LYS A 75 8.34 -11.22 29.83
C LYS A 75 9.62 -11.84 29.26
N ALA A 76 9.51 -12.69 28.25
CA ALA A 76 10.68 -13.26 27.57
C ALA A 76 11.52 -12.17 26.88
N LYS A 77 10.86 -11.22 26.20
CA LYS A 77 11.51 -10.06 25.61
C LYS A 77 12.24 -9.22 26.66
N ASP A 78 11.57 -8.90 27.76
CA ASP A 78 12.16 -8.08 28.84
C ASP A 78 13.38 -8.77 29.47
N LEU A 79 13.35 -10.11 29.60
CA LEU A 79 14.49 -10.90 30.08
C LEU A 79 15.66 -10.90 29.07
N ILE A 80 15.38 -11.00 27.77
CA ILE A 80 16.41 -10.92 26.73
C ILE A 80 17.05 -9.53 26.72
N GLU A 81 16.26 -8.46 26.87
CA GLU A 81 16.76 -7.09 26.94
C GLU A 81 17.62 -6.86 28.19
N GLN A 82 17.26 -7.44 29.34
CA GLN A 82 18.06 -7.35 30.58
C GLN A 82 19.43 -8.03 30.46
N HIS A 83 19.53 -9.10 29.67
CA HIS A 83 20.76 -9.86 29.45
C HIS A 83 21.38 -9.59 28.07
N PHE A 84 21.02 -8.48 27.43
CA PHE A 84 21.38 -8.19 26.03
C PHE A 84 22.90 -8.26 25.80
N ASP A 85 23.70 -7.67 26.68
CA ASP A 85 25.16 -7.67 26.56
C ASP A 85 25.76 -9.07 26.68
N GLU A 86 25.16 -9.95 27.49
CA GLU A 86 25.60 -11.34 27.66
C GLU A 86 25.25 -12.18 26.43
N PHE A 87 24.04 -12.03 25.89
CA PHE A 87 23.64 -12.68 24.64
C PHE A 87 24.47 -12.20 23.45
N ALA A 88 24.72 -10.89 23.34
CA ALA A 88 25.54 -10.32 22.28
C ALA A 88 26.99 -10.81 22.36
N ALA A 89 27.56 -10.93 23.56
CA ALA A 89 28.89 -11.48 23.76
C ALA A 89 28.97 -12.97 23.41
N LEU A 90 27.97 -13.77 23.80
CA LEU A 90 27.89 -15.20 23.47
C LEU A 90 27.76 -15.42 21.95
N GLU A 91 26.91 -14.65 21.28
CA GLU A 91 26.77 -14.69 19.82
C GLU A 91 28.07 -14.26 19.11
N ALA A 92 28.72 -13.19 19.57
CA ALA A 92 29.98 -12.74 19.01
C ALA A 92 31.11 -13.80 19.17
N LEU A 93 31.04 -14.63 20.21
CA LEU A 93 32.02 -15.70 20.47
C LEU A 93 31.79 -16.97 19.63
N ASP A 94 30.55 -17.30 19.26
CA ASP A 94 30.18 -18.49 18.44
C ASP A 94 29.90 -18.17 16.94
N THR A 95 30.04 -16.90 16.53
CA THR A 95 29.87 -16.52 15.11
C THR A 95 31.12 -16.85 14.30
N ASN A 96 30.96 -17.63 13.22
CA ASN A 96 31.96 -17.82 12.17
C ASN A 96 31.37 -17.45 10.79
N ASP A 97 32.25 -17.41 9.78
CA ASP A 97 31.92 -17.09 8.39
C ASP A 97 30.86 -18.02 7.75
N LYS A 98 30.47 -19.11 8.41
CA LYS A 98 29.43 -20.06 7.96
C LYS A 98 28.06 -19.87 8.63
N LYS A 99 27.93 -18.99 9.63
CA LYS A 99 26.68 -18.85 10.44
C LYS A 99 26.02 -17.47 10.40
N LEU A 100 26.62 -16.46 9.77
CA LEU A 100 26.03 -15.13 9.72
C LEU A 100 24.99 -15.01 8.59
N ALA A 101 23.71 -15.21 8.92
CA ALA A 101 22.59 -14.96 8.01
C ALA A 101 21.65 -13.89 8.59
N TYR A 102 21.74 -12.66 8.08
CA TYR A 102 20.79 -11.58 8.40
C TYR A 102 20.48 -10.80 7.13
N THR A 103 19.23 -10.35 6.98
CA THR A 103 18.81 -9.51 5.86
C THR A 103 18.92 -8.05 6.26
N ARG A 104 19.79 -7.29 5.61
CA ARG A 104 19.86 -5.83 5.75
C ARG A 104 19.02 -5.16 4.66
N ARG A 105 18.05 -4.35 5.06
CA ARG A 105 17.38 -3.42 4.13
C ARG A 105 18.24 -2.16 4.01
N GLY A 106 18.96 -2.03 2.91
CA GLY A 106 19.71 -0.82 2.56
C GLY A 106 18.93 0.07 1.58
N PRO A 107 19.30 1.35 1.42
CA PRO A 107 18.75 2.17 0.35
C PRO A 107 19.15 1.56 -1.01
N PHE A 108 18.26 1.69 -2.01
CA PHE A 108 18.55 1.25 -3.38
C PHE A 108 19.74 1.99 -4.02
N GLY A 109 20.08 3.18 -3.51
CA GLY A 109 21.10 4.07 -4.07
C GLY A 109 20.46 5.28 -4.74
N ILE A 110 20.90 5.59 -5.97
CA ILE A 110 20.38 6.73 -6.75
C ILE A 110 19.02 6.36 -7.35
N VAL A 111 18.00 7.19 -7.10
CA VAL A 111 16.64 6.98 -7.60
C VAL A 111 16.26 8.11 -8.56
N GLY A 112 15.91 7.75 -9.79
CA GLY A 112 15.32 8.67 -10.77
C GLY A 112 13.81 8.74 -10.60
N GLN A 113 13.24 9.95 -10.52
CA GLN A 113 11.82 10.16 -10.28
C GLN A 113 11.24 11.10 -11.34
N ILE A 114 10.21 10.66 -12.04
CA ILE A 114 9.46 11.46 -13.02
C ILE A 114 8.05 11.67 -12.46
N ILE A 115 7.58 12.91 -12.45
CA ILE A 115 6.26 13.31 -11.96
C ILE A 115 5.40 13.87 -13.09
N LEU A 116 4.08 13.83 -12.90
CA LEU A 116 3.09 14.35 -13.84
C LEU A 116 2.62 15.76 -13.43
N GLU A 117 2.04 16.47 -14.39
CA GLU A 117 1.65 17.89 -14.24
C GLU A 117 0.33 18.11 -13.49
N ASN A 118 -0.44 17.06 -13.22
CA ASN A 118 -1.75 17.19 -12.60
C ASN A 118 -1.70 17.57 -11.12
N PHE A 119 -0.77 16.99 -10.35
CA PHE A 119 -0.53 17.37 -8.95
C PHE A 119 0.98 17.48 -8.67
N PRO A 120 1.71 18.44 -9.26
CA PRO A 120 3.18 18.41 -9.31
C PRO A 120 3.82 18.35 -7.92
N LEU A 121 3.35 19.19 -7.00
CA LEU A 121 3.90 19.26 -5.64
C LEU A 121 3.55 18.02 -4.81
N LEU A 122 2.31 17.54 -4.90
CA LEU A 122 1.89 16.33 -4.19
C LEU A 122 2.66 15.10 -4.69
N MET A 123 2.81 14.97 -6.01
CA MET A 123 3.55 13.87 -6.63
C MET A 123 5.05 13.93 -6.31
N ALA A 124 5.64 15.13 -6.28
CA ALA A 124 7.02 15.31 -5.83
C ALA A 124 7.18 14.88 -4.36
N ALA A 125 6.29 15.34 -3.47
CA ALA A 125 6.33 14.97 -2.06
C ALA A 125 6.14 13.45 -1.85
N ALA A 126 5.21 12.82 -2.58
CA ALA A 126 4.96 11.38 -2.49
C ALA A 126 6.14 10.53 -2.98
N LYS A 127 7.01 11.05 -3.86
CA LYS A 127 8.18 10.34 -4.37
C LYS A 127 9.46 10.64 -3.57
N ILE A 128 9.69 11.91 -3.22
CA ILE A 128 10.82 12.31 -2.38
C ILE A 128 10.63 11.73 -0.97
N GLY A 129 9.37 11.68 -0.50
CA GLY A 129 8.87 11.06 0.75
C GLY A 129 9.61 9.80 1.19
N PRO A 130 9.39 8.68 0.50
CA PRO A 130 9.99 7.41 0.84
C PRO A 130 11.47 7.28 0.42
N ALA A 131 11.97 8.16 -0.47
CA ALA A 131 13.35 8.07 -0.97
C ALA A 131 14.38 8.63 0.02
N LEU A 132 13.97 9.53 0.91
CA LEU A 132 14.83 10.09 1.95
C LEU A 132 14.64 9.35 3.28
N PRO A 133 15.70 9.27 4.11
CA PRO A 133 15.60 8.59 5.40
C PRO A 133 14.52 9.22 6.30
N PRO A 134 13.86 8.41 7.15
CA PRO A 134 12.76 8.87 8.00
C PRO A 134 13.30 9.79 9.10
N ARG A 135 13.31 11.11 8.87
CA ARG A 135 13.58 12.12 9.90
C ARG A 135 12.67 13.34 9.73
N HIS A 136 11.50 13.38 10.37
CA HIS A 136 10.73 14.60 10.71
C HIS A 136 10.47 15.70 9.65
N TRP A 137 10.71 15.47 8.35
CA TRP A 137 10.83 16.53 7.35
C TRP A 137 9.55 16.81 6.53
N GLN A 138 8.45 16.10 6.81
CA GLN A 138 7.19 16.08 6.04
C GLN A 138 6.48 17.44 5.83
N ARG A 139 7.03 18.57 6.27
CA ARG A 139 6.40 19.90 6.14
C ARG A 139 7.09 20.89 5.20
N ARG A 140 8.27 20.59 4.64
CA ARG A 140 9.05 21.58 3.86
C ARG A 140 9.71 21.05 2.58
N CYS A 141 9.00 20.19 1.83
CA CYS A 141 9.53 19.52 0.64
C CYS A 141 10.05 20.44 -0.49
N PHE A 142 9.77 21.75 -0.46
CA PHE A 142 10.13 22.69 -1.52
C PHE A 142 11.19 23.72 -1.13
N GLU A 143 11.60 23.75 0.14
CA GLU A 143 12.73 24.54 0.63
C GLU A 143 13.95 23.62 0.79
N VAL A 144 14.29 22.84 -0.25
CA VAL A 144 15.37 21.85 -0.20
C VAL A 144 16.70 22.50 0.21
N ASP A 145 16.92 23.75 -0.20
CA ASP A 145 18.08 24.56 0.16
C ASP A 145 18.07 24.94 1.66
N GLU A 146 16.95 25.46 2.17
CA GLU A 146 16.82 25.84 3.59
C GLU A 146 16.70 24.63 4.54
N ALA A 147 16.34 23.47 4.01
CA ALA A 147 16.25 22.22 4.76
C ALA A 147 17.64 21.63 5.11
N GLY A 148 18.72 22.15 4.52
CA GLY A 148 20.10 21.76 4.84
C GLY A 148 20.50 20.39 4.28
N PHE A 149 19.93 19.98 3.14
CA PHE A 149 20.38 18.77 2.46
C PHE A 149 21.83 18.93 1.96
N PRO A 150 22.70 17.92 2.12
CA PRO A 150 24.03 17.95 1.53
C PRO A 150 23.95 18.17 0.01
N PRO A 151 24.91 18.92 -0.59
CA PRO A 151 24.94 19.13 -2.04
C PRO A 151 24.87 17.81 -2.82
N GLY A 152 23.97 17.74 -3.80
CA GLY A 152 23.77 16.57 -4.66
C GLY A 152 22.80 15.50 -4.15
N VAL A 153 22.24 15.62 -2.94
CA VAL A 153 21.24 14.66 -2.41
C VAL A 153 19.90 14.76 -3.14
N VAL A 154 19.47 15.97 -3.48
CA VAL A 154 18.27 16.21 -4.28
C VAL A 154 18.68 17.05 -5.49
N ASN A 155 18.30 16.57 -6.68
CA ASN A 155 18.59 17.24 -7.95
C ASN A 155 17.28 17.35 -8.73
N ILE A 156 16.90 18.56 -9.13
CA ILE A 156 15.68 18.81 -9.90
C ILE A 156 16.07 19.20 -11.33
N VAL A 157 15.56 18.46 -12.30
CA VAL A 157 15.83 18.68 -13.72
C VAL A 157 14.50 18.88 -14.44
N ASN A 158 14.30 20.08 -14.99
CA ASN A 158 13.13 20.39 -15.81
C ASN A 158 13.42 20.04 -17.27
N GLY A 159 12.49 19.37 -17.94
CA GLY A 159 12.63 19.01 -19.35
C GLY A 159 11.49 18.13 -19.86
N TYR A 160 11.53 17.81 -21.15
CA TYR A 160 10.51 16.95 -21.75
C TYR A 160 10.70 15.48 -21.35
N GLY A 161 9.59 14.84 -20.95
CA GLY A 161 9.60 13.47 -20.42
C GLY A 161 10.20 12.44 -21.38
N ASN A 162 10.03 12.58 -22.69
CA ASN A 162 10.59 11.66 -23.70
C ASN A 162 12.13 11.65 -23.67
N ASN A 163 12.77 12.80 -23.51
CA ASN A 163 14.23 12.90 -23.44
C ASN A 163 14.76 12.24 -22.16
N VAL A 164 14.09 12.47 -21.03
CA VAL A 164 14.44 11.87 -19.73
C VAL A 164 14.21 10.36 -19.76
N MET A 165 13.07 9.89 -20.25
CA MET A 165 12.77 8.47 -20.38
C MET A 165 13.77 7.76 -21.28
N LYS A 166 14.14 8.35 -22.43
CA LYS A 166 15.15 7.80 -23.33
C LYS A 166 16.51 7.67 -22.64
N ALA A 167 17.00 8.74 -22.02
CA ALA A 167 18.27 8.72 -21.30
C ALA A 167 18.28 7.69 -20.15
N VAL A 168 17.15 7.53 -19.45
CA VAL A 168 16.98 6.53 -18.40
C VAL A 168 16.99 5.11 -18.98
N ALA A 169 16.30 4.87 -20.09
CA ALA A 169 16.16 3.56 -20.72
C ALA A 169 17.47 3.04 -21.36
N GLU A 170 18.28 3.93 -21.94
CA GLU A 170 19.53 3.56 -22.63
C GLU A 170 20.71 3.23 -21.69
N SER A 171 20.58 3.54 -20.39
CA SER A 171 21.71 3.46 -19.45
C SER A 171 21.99 2.07 -18.87
N ASN A 172 21.03 1.43 -18.18
CA ASN A 172 21.18 0.12 -17.55
C ASN A 172 19.81 -0.51 -17.16
N LEU A 173 19.84 -1.74 -16.63
CA LEU A 173 18.68 -2.40 -16.02
C LEU A 173 18.34 -1.73 -14.67
N LYS A 174 17.08 -1.32 -14.50
CA LYS A 174 16.60 -0.60 -13.31
C LYS A 174 15.34 -1.28 -12.76
N VAL A 175 15.18 -1.24 -11.44
CA VAL A 175 13.89 -1.49 -10.82
C VAL A 175 12.98 -0.31 -11.15
N VAL A 176 11.77 -0.59 -11.64
CA VAL A 176 10.82 0.44 -12.07
C VAL A 176 9.52 0.29 -11.30
N THR A 177 8.99 1.42 -10.82
CA THR A 177 7.64 1.53 -10.26
C THR A 177 6.87 2.54 -11.10
N LEU A 178 5.70 2.14 -11.62
CA LEU A 178 4.91 2.94 -12.57
C LEU A 178 3.49 3.15 -12.03
N GLU A 179 3.03 4.40 -12.07
CA GLU A 179 1.66 4.82 -11.76
C GLU A 179 1.08 5.44 -13.04
N LEU A 180 0.29 4.68 -13.82
CA LEU A 180 -0.02 4.99 -15.23
C LEU A 180 -1.47 5.42 -15.51
N GLY A 181 -2.17 5.93 -14.49
CA GLY A 181 -3.56 6.35 -14.62
C GLY A 181 -4.54 5.20 -14.58
N GLY A 182 -5.84 5.51 -14.72
CA GLY A 182 -6.90 4.52 -14.58
C GLY A 182 -8.16 4.87 -15.36
N LYS A 183 -9.08 3.90 -15.37
CA LYS A 183 -10.46 4.06 -15.84
C LYS A 183 -11.40 3.62 -14.73
N THR A 184 -11.30 4.29 -13.59
CA THR A 184 -11.97 3.95 -12.32
C THR A 184 -13.47 3.74 -12.50
N PRO A 185 -14.01 2.56 -12.14
CA PRO A 185 -15.44 2.33 -12.07
C PRO A 185 -16.02 2.92 -10.78
N THR A 186 -17.16 3.59 -10.91
CA THR A 186 -18.03 4.06 -9.83
C THR A 186 -19.34 3.29 -9.92
N ILE A 187 -19.56 2.35 -9.02
CA ILE A 187 -20.71 1.43 -9.02
C ILE A 187 -21.73 1.90 -8.00
N ILE A 188 -22.97 2.10 -8.42
CA ILE A 188 -24.05 2.67 -7.61
C ILE A 188 -25.27 1.74 -7.66
N PHE A 189 -25.57 1.11 -6.52
CA PHE A 189 -26.72 0.23 -6.35
C PHE A 189 -28.00 1.03 -6.03
N ASP A 190 -29.16 0.42 -6.27
CA ASP A 190 -30.48 1.02 -6.03
C ASP A 190 -30.70 1.39 -4.55
N ASP A 191 -30.06 0.68 -3.63
CA ASP A 191 -30.12 0.95 -2.20
C ASP A 191 -29.08 1.98 -1.74
N ALA A 192 -28.35 2.62 -2.65
CA ALA A 192 -27.46 3.72 -2.28
C ALA A 192 -28.25 4.98 -1.94
N ASN A 193 -27.72 5.78 -1.00
CA ASN A 193 -28.20 7.14 -0.81
C ASN A 193 -27.94 7.97 -2.08
N LEU A 194 -29.00 8.23 -2.85
CA LEU A 194 -28.90 8.87 -4.16
C LEU A 194 -28.23 10.24 -4.11
N GLU A 195 -28.56 11.08 -3.13
CA GLU A 195 -27.99 12.42 -3.00
C GLU A 195 -26.48 12.37 -2.72
N GLN A 196 -26.03 11.47 -1.85
CA GLN A 196 -24.60 11.26 -1.60
C GLN A 196 -23.91 10.67 -2.83
N ALA A 197 -24.52 9.69 -3.48
CA ALA A 197 -23.95 9.05 -4.67
C ALA A 197 -23.75 10.07 -5.80
N VAL A 198 -24.75 10.92 -6.08
CA VAL A 198 -24.66 12.00 -7.07
C VAL A 198 -23.56 12.99 -6.67
N LYS A 199 -23.56 13.45 -5.41
CA LYS A 199 -22.57 14.41 -4.91
C LYS A 199 -21.15 13.88 -5.12
N TRP A 200 -20.84 12.68 -4.62
CA TRP A 200 -19.49 12.12 -4.68
C TRP A 200 -19.08 11.73 -6.10
N ALA A 201 -20.00 11.22 -6.92
CA ALA A 201 -19.70 10.91 -8.32
C ALA A 201 -19.40 12.20 -9.12
N ALA A 202 -20.20 13.26 -8.94
CA ALA A 202 -19.95 14.55 -9.58
C ALA A 202 -18.64 15.17 -9.10
N HIS A 203 -18.40 15.16 -7.79
CA HIS A 203 -17.17 15.65 -7.18
C HIS A 203 -15.93 14.91 -7.70
N GLY A 204 -16.04 13.58 -7.82
CA GLY A 204 -14.99 12.67 -8.26
C GLY A 204 -14.69 12.63 -9.76
N ILE A 205 -15.35 13.45 -10.57
CA ILE A 205 -15.04 13.62 -12.00
C ILE A 205 -15.02 15.08 -12.43
N LEU A 206 -15.88 15.93 -11.87
CA LEU A 206 -16.08 17.31 -12.31
C LEU A 206 -15.34 18.35 -11.45
N SER A 207 -15.35 18.23 -10.12
CA SER A 207 -14.94 19.35 -9.24
C SER A 207 -13.58 19.14 -8.55
N ASP A 208 -13.39 18.05 -7.80
CA ASP A 208 -12.27 17.95 -6.85
C ASP A 208 -10.95 17.49 -7.50
N PHE A 209 -11.05 16.90 -8.68
CA PHE A 209 -9.91 16.37 -9.42
C PHE A 209 -9.39 17.33 -10.50
N ARG A 210 -9.36 18.64 -10.21
CA ARG A 210 -8.84 19.66 -11.13
C ARG A 210 -9.45 19.50 -12.53
N THR A 211 -10.77 19.50 -12.62
CA THR A 211 -11.49 19.35 -13.90
C THR A 211 -11.27 17.98 -14.56
N GLY A 212 -11.33 16.91 -13.76
CA GLY A 212 -11.20 15.52 -14.22
C GLY A 212 -9.77 15.06 -14.53
N GLN A 213 -8.75 15.88 -14.27
CA GLN A 213 -7.34 15.60 -14.53
C GLN A 213 -6.70 14.75 -13.40
N ALA A 214 -7.37 13.69 -12.97
CA ALA A 214 -6.84 12.78 -11.97
C ALA A 214 -6.82 11.33 -12.44
N CYS A 215 -5.76 10.63 -12.04
CA CYS A 215 -5.53 9.22 -12.36
C CYS A 215 -6.67 8.32 -11.87
N THR A 216 -7.28 8.67 -10.73
CA THR A 216 -8.35 7.92 -10.07
C THR A 216 -9.75 8.47 -10.35
N ALA A 217 -9.91 9.42 -11.28
CA ALA A 217 -11.19 10.04 -11.58
C ALA A 217 -12.25 8.98 -11.99
N GLY A 218 -13.47 9.12 -11.44
CA GLY A 218 -14.59 8.18 -11.60
C GLY A 218 -15.22 8.24 -12.99
N SER A 219 -14.45 7.94 -14.03
CA SER A 219 -14.81 8.19 -15.42
C SER A 219 -15.71 7.12 -16.05
N ARG A 220 -15.92 5.97 -15.38
CA ARG A 220 -16.96 4.99 -15.70
C ARG A 220 -17.95 4.91 -14.56
N ILE A 221 -19.19 5.32 -14.78
CA ILE A 221 -20.24 5.29 -13.76
C ILE A 221 -21.23 4.20 -14.15
N PHE A 222 -21.41 3.21 -13.28
CA PHE A 222 -22.37 2.14 -13.41
C PHE A 222 -23.50 2.37 -12.40
N ILE A 223 -24.74 2.43 -12.89
CA ILE A 223 -25.91 2.71 -12.05
C ILE A 223 -26.93 1.61 -12.25
N GLN A 224 -27.49 1.13 -11.13
CA GLN A 224 -28.54 0.13 -11.18
C GLN A 224 -29.83 0.73 -11.75
N ASP A 225 -30.56 -0.07 -12.54
CA ASP A 225 -31.66 0.39 -13.40
C ASP A 225 -32.77 1.15 -12.64
N GLY A 226 -33.01 0.83 -11.36
CA GLY A 226 -34.07 1.45 -10.55
C GLY A 226 -33.86 2.94 -10.27
N ILE A 227 -32.61 3.37 -10.12
CA ILE A 227 -32.26 4.78 -9.82
C ILE A 227 -31.62 5.53 -10.99
N TYR A 228 -31.38 4.87 -12.13
CA TYR A 228 -30.64 5.44 -13.26
C TYR A 228 -31.17 6.79 -13.74
N SER A 229 -32.47 6.90 -14.02
CA SER A 229 -33.05 8.11 -14.61
C SER A 229 -32.94 9.31 -13.66
N ALA A 230 -33.24 9.10 -12.37
CA ALA A 230 -33.16 10.13 -11.34
C ALA A 230 -31.71 10.57 -11.09
N PHE A 231 -30.76 9.64 -11.10
CA PHE A 231 -29.34 9.96 -10.99
C PHE A 231 -28.86 10.79 -12.19
N LEU A 232 -29.18 10.34 -13.41
CA LEU A 232 -28.73 10.99 -14.65
C LEU A 232 -29.24 12.42 -14.76
N GLU A 233 -30.49 12.66 -14.38
CA GLU A 233 -31.08 14.00 -14.31
C GLU A 233 -30.28 14.91 -13.38
N LYS A 234 -30.11 14.51 -12.11
CA LYS A 234 -29.40 15.30 -11.10
C LYS A 234 -27.95 15.60 -11.46
N ILE A 235 -27.19 14.60 -11.93
CA ILE A 235 -25.78 14.83 -12.30
C ILE A 235 -25.65 15.71 -13.56
N THR A 236 -26.63 15.65 -14.46
CA THR A 236 -26.67 16.53 -15.65
C THR A 236 -26.93 17.98 -15.27
N GLU A 237 -27.81 18.22 -14.29
CA GLU A 237 -28.05 19.57 -13.76
C GLU A 237 -26.78 20.15 -13.13
N ILE A 238 -26.06 19.37 -12.33
CA ILE A 238 -24.76 19.77 -11.76
C ILE A 238 -23.78 20.11 -12.88
N ALA A 239 -23.66 19.25 -13.90
CA ALA A 239 -22.75 19.47 -15.03
C ALA A 239 -23.06 20.76 -15.80
N LYS A 240 -24.35 21.07 -16.02
CA LYS A 240 -24.78 22.32 -16.67
C LYS A 240 -24.48 23.55 -15.81
N GLY A 241 -24.62 23.43 -14.49
CA GLY A 241 -24.36 24.52 -13.54
C GLY A 241 -22.90 24.95 -13.47
N LEU A 242 -21.96 24.02 -13.69
CA LEU A 242 -20.51 24.28 -13.59
C LEU A 242 -19.98 25.36 -14.52
N HIS A 243 -20.65 25.62 -15.66
CA HIS A 243 -20.24 26.71 -16.55
C HIS A 243 -20.25 28.07 -15.82
N ALA A 244 -21.19 28.29 -14.90
CA ALA A 244 -21.30 29.54 -14.15
C ALA A 244 -20.13 29.80 -13.20
N THR A 245 -19.43 28.74 -12.76
CA THR A 245 -18.28 28.81 -11.87
C THR A 245 -16.96 28.44 -12.58
N THR A 246 -17.00 28.32 -13.91
CA THR A 246 -15.81 28.06 -14.74
C THR A 246 -15.08 29.35 -15.05
N GLY A 247 -13.81 29.45 -14.69
CA GLY A 247 -13.08 30.70 -14.90
C GLY A 247 -11.61 30.66 -14.52
N ASP A 248 -11.04 31.86 -14.38
CA ASP A 248 -9.66 32.04 -13.90
C ASP A 248 -9.52 31.46 -12.49
N PRO A 249 -8.56 30.55 -12.24
CA PRO A 249 -8.30 30.00 -10.90
C PRO A 249 -8.05 31.04 -9.80
N PHE A 250 -7.66 32.27 -10.15
CA PHE A 250 -7.44 33.35 -9.18
C PHE A 250 -8.66 34.25 -8.97
N ALA A 251 -9.71 34.10 -9.79
CA ALA A 251 -10.94 34.87 -9.62
C ALA A 251 -11.79 34.31 -8.47
N GLN A 252 -12.38 35.23 -7.69
CA GLN A 252 -13.27 34.86 -6.58
C GLN A 252 -14.56 34.23 -7.13
N GLY A 253 -14.91 33.06 -6.61
CA GLY A 253 -16.11 32.30 -7.04
C GLY A 253 -15.86 31.30 -8.17
N THR A 254 -14.62 31.17 -8.67
CA THR A 254 -14.25 30.07 -9.56
C THR A 254 -14.18 28.76 -8.77
N GLU A 255 -14.97 27.77 -9.20
CA GLU A 255 -14.95 26.41 -8.63
C GLU A 255 -14.45 25.37 -9.64
N HIS A 256 -14.32 25.76 -10.91
CA HIS A 256 -13.95 24.88 -12.01
C HIS A 256 -12.92 25.56 -12.93
N GLY A 257 -11.72 24.96 -13.06
CA GLY A 257 -10.58 25.54 -13.78
C GLY A 257 -10.43 25.03 -15.23
N PRO A 258 -9.51 25.63 -16.01
CA PRO A 258 -9.21 25.17 -17.36
C PRO A 258 -8.43 23.84 -17.37
N GLN A 259 -8.39 23.19 -18.53
CA GLN A 259 -7.43 22.11 -18.79
C GLN A 259 -6.00 22.65 -18.80
N VAL A 260 -5.02 21.80 -18.45
CA VAL A 260 -3.61 22.23 -18.30
C VAL A 260 -2.98 22.80 -19.58
N SER A 261 -3.44 22.35 -20.76
CA SER A 261 -2.91 22.83 -22.04
C SER A 261 -3.94 22.72 -23.16
N GLN A 262 -3.72 23.47 -24.24
CA GLN A 262 -4.54 23.38 -25.46
C GLN A 262 -4.54 21.95 -26.04
N THR A 263 -3.39 21.28 -26.06
CA THR A 263 -3.28 19.90 -26.55
C THR A 263 -4.17 18.92 -25.76
N GLN A 264 -4.24 19.07 -24.43
CA GLN A 264 -5.14 18.25 -23.61
C GLN A 264 -6.60 18.60 -23.87
N PHE A 265 -6.92 19.88 -23.97
CA PHE A 265 -8.26 20.33 -24.32
C PHE A 265 -8.73 19.75 -25.66
N ASP A 266 -7.92 19.88 -26.71
CA ASP A 266 -8.24 19.37 -28.05
C ASP A 266 -8.41 17.85 -28.05
N ARG A 267 -7.58 17.14 -27.26
CA ARG A 267 -7.72 15.68 -27.08
C ARG A 267 -9.02 15.29 -26.41
N VAL A 268 -9.43 16.00 -25.36
CA VAL A 268 -10.72 15.78 -24.68
C VAL A 268 -11.87 16.06 -25.64
N MET A 269 -11.81 17.16 -26.40
CA MET A 269 -12.80 17.47 -27.43
C MET A 269 -12.87 16.41 -28.53
N GLY A 270 -11.73 15.84 -28.92
CA GLY A 270 -11.67 14.69 -29.83
C GLY A 270 -12.45 13.47 -29.32
N TYR A 271 -12.31 13.13 -28.03
CA TYR A 271 -13.09 12.04 -27.43
C TYR A 271 -14.59 12.34 -27.38
N ILE A 272 -14.97 13.60 -27.14
CA ILE A 272 -16.38 14.03 -27.17
C ILE A 272 -16.96 13.87 -28.59
N HIS A 273 -16.19 14.24 -29.63
CA HIS A 273 -16.63 14.06 -31.02
C HIS A 273 -16.77 12.58 -31.39
N SER A 274 -15.76 11.75 -31.09
CA SER A 274 -15.82 10.29 -31.31
C SER A 274 -17.05 9.68 -30.63
N GLY A 275 -17.31 10.03 -29.37
CA GLY A 275 -18.46 9.54 -28.63
C GLY A 275 -19.79 9.92 -29.30
N LYS A 276 -19.92 11.13 -29.83
CA LYS A 276 -21.12 11.55 -30.58
C LYS A 276 -21.28 10.78 -31.88
N GLU A 277 -20.20 10.55 -32.62
CA GLU A 277 -20.20 9.79 -33.88
C GLU A 277 -20.59 8.33 -33.65
N GLU A 278 -20.19 7.74 -32.52
CA GLU A 278 -20.57 6.40 -32.08
C GLU A 278 -21.99 6.33 -31.50
N GLY A 279 -22.72 7.45 -31.44
CA GLY A 279 -24.12 7.53 -31.04
C GLY A 279 -24.36 7.79 -29.54
N ALA A 280 -23.33 8.18 -28.78
CA ALA A 280 -23.50 8.53 -27.37
C ALA A 280 -24.14 9.91 -27.18
N THR A 281 -25.01 10.02 -26.17
CA THR A 281 -25.54 11.31 -25.70
C THR A 281 -24.56 11.95 -24.73
N VAL A 282 -24.12 13.17 -25.02
CA VAL A 282 -23.14 13.89 -24.20
C VAL A 282 -23.84 14.72 -23.13
N HIS A 283 -23.66 14.32 -21.87
CA HIS A 283 -24.06 15.09 -20.69
C HIS A 283 -22.85 15.78 -20.05
N PHE A 284 -21.77 15.03 -19.85
CA PHE A 284 -20.46 15.44 -19.32
C PHE A 284 -19.42 14.38 -19.71
N VAL A 285 -18.14 14.60 -19.41
CA VAL A 285 -17.05 13.68 -19.80
C VAL A 285 -16.92 12.52 -18.81
N ALA A 286 -17.86 11.57 -18.88
CA ALA A 286 -17.79 10.24 -18.28
C ALA A 286 -18.72 9.28 -19.04
N SER A 287 -18.45 7.98 -19.00
CA SER A 287 -19.40 6.99 -19.53
C SER A 287 -20.34 6.54 -18.43
N VAL A 288 -21.64 6.77 -18.60
CA VAL A 288 -22.70 6.37 -17.66
C VAL A 288 -23.46 5.18 -18.22
N MET A 289 -23.40 4.03 -17.53
CA MET A 289 -23.94 2.75 -17.98
C MET A 289 -24.97 2.21 -16.98
N ARG A 290 -25.96 1.48 -17.50
CA ARG A 290 -26.95 0.76 -16.70
C ARG A 290 -26.48 -0.65 -16.39
N PHE A 291 -26.85 -1.16 -15.22
CA PHE A 291 -26.76 -2.59 -14.93
C PHE A 291 -28.01 -3.07 -14.17
N LYS A 292 -28.24 -4.38 -14.16
CA LYS A 292 -29.37 -5.01 -13.45
C LYS A 292 -28.88 -5.94 -12.35
N ALA A 293 -27.97 -6.86 -12.67
CA ALA A 293 -27.41 -7.80 -11.72
C ALA A 293 -26.03 -7.36 -11.21
N GLU A 294 -25.70 -7.80 -9.99
CA GLU A 294 -24.41 -7.54 -9.33
C GLU A 294 -23.24 -8.18 -10.11
N ASP A 295 -23.42 -9.40 -10.60
CA ASP A 295 -22.37 -10.11 -11.34
C ASP A 295 -22.04 -9.42 -12.68
N ASP A 296 -23.06 -8.93 -13.40
CA ASP A 296 -22.89 -8.22 -14.67
C ASP A 296 -22.03 -6.95 -14.49
N VAL A 297 -22.25 -6.21 -13.40
CA VAL A 297 -21.48 -4.97 -13.15
C VAL A 297 -20.06 -5.25 -12.70
N ILE A 298 -19.81 -6.35 -11.99
CA ILE A 298 -18.45 -6.79 -11.65
C ILE A 298 -17.67 -7.12 -12.93
N GLU A 299 -18.26 -7.92 -13.82
CA GLU A 299 -17.65 -8.26 -15.12
C GLU A 299 -17.39 -7.01 -15.95
N ALA A 300 -18.38 -6.13 -16.09
CA ALA A 300 -18.24 -4.89 -16.86
C ALA A 300 -17.22 -3.91 -16.25
N ALA A 301 -17.13 -3.84 -14.92
CA ALA A 301 -16.16 -3.01 -14.23
C ALA A 301 -14.72 -3.52 -14.44
N ASN A 302 -14.51 -4.84 -14.39
CA ASN A 302 -13.21 -5.48 -14.63
C ASN A 302 -12.83 -5.59 -16.10
N ASN A 303 -13.77 -5.42 -17.04
CA ASN A 303 -13.49 -5.40 -18.48
C ASN A 303 -12.77 -4.11 -18.90
N THR A 304 -11.51 -3.98 -18.48
CA THR A 304 -10.62 -2.86 -18.76
C THR A 304 -9.17 -3.29 -18.56
N THR A 305 -8.22 -2.59 -19.17
CA THR A 305 -6.78 -2.83 -18.93
C THR A 305 -6.24 -2.04 -17.73
N TYR A 306 -7.10 -1.31 -17.02
CA TYR A 306 -6.75 -0.42 -15.91
C TYR A 306 -7.21 -1.00 -14.56
N GLY A 307 -6.49 -0.71 -13.48
CA GLY A 307 -6.84 -1.23 -12.14
C GLY A 307 -6.41 -0.33 -11.00
N LEU A 308 -6.50 1.00 -11.17
CA LEU A 308 -5.95 1.93 -10.17
C LEU A 308 -6.84 2.06 -8.92
N ALA A 309 -8.14 2.30 -9.11
CA ALA A 309 -9.09 2.46 -8.02
C ALA A 309 -10.51 2.03 -8.43
N CYS A 310 -11.42 1.90 -7.46
CA CYS A 310 -12.86 1.73 -7.66
C CYS A 310 -13.68 2.43 -6.55
N ASN A 311 -14.93 2.79 -6.86
CA ASN A 311 -15.90 3.28 -5.87
C ASN A 311 -17.15 2.38 -5.89
N VAL A 312 -17.68 2.06 -4.70
CA VAL A 312 -18.91 1.27 -4.56
C VAL A 312 -19.88 1.97 -3.59
N PHE A 313 -21.10 2.25 -4.05
CA PHE A 313 -22.16 2.90 -3.28
C PHE A 313 -23.32 1.92 -3.04
N SER A 314 -23.58 1.61 -1.77
CA SER A 314 -24.72 0.79 -1.31
C SER A 314 -24.91 1.01 0.19
N GLU A 315 -26.16 1.09 0.66
CA GLU A 315 -26.42 1.07 2.12
C GLU A 315 -26.12 -0.30 2.74
N ASN A 316 -26.05 -1.37 1.94
CA ASN A 316 -25.61 -2.68 2.39
C ASN A 316 -24.07 -2.79 2.36
N LEU A 317 -23.44 -2.58 3.52
CA LEU A 317 -21.98 -2.66 3.66
C LEU A 317 -21.41 -4.05 3.26
N GLY A 318 -22.15 -5.13 3.52
CA GLY A 318 -21.72 -6.49 3.13
C GLY A 318 -21.65 -6.65 1.61
N ARG A 319 -22.62 -6.07 0.89
CA ARG A 319 -22.57 -5.99 -0.58
C ARG A 319 -21.41 -5.12 -1.04
N ALA A 320 -21.28 -3.92 -0.47
CA ALA A 320 -20.25 -2.97 -0.87
C ALA A 320 -18.84 -3.58 -0.73
N LEU A 321 -18.56 -4.27 0.37
CA LEU A 321 -17.30 -4.98 0.60
C LEU A 321 -17.10 -6.15 -0.36
N ARG A 322 -18.13 -6.99 -0.57
CA ARG A 322 -18.04 -8.14 -1.49
C ARG A 322 -17.75 -7.70 -2.92
N VAL A 323 -18.45 -6.66 -3.38
CA VAL A 323 -18.24 -6.09 -4.72
C VAL A 323 -16.84 -5.49 -4.81
N ALA A 324 -16.43 -4.67 -3.84
CA ALA A 324 -15.09 -4.09 -3.80
C ALA A 324 -13.97 -5.14 -3.84
N HIS A 325 -14.13 -6.27 -3.15
CA HIS A 325 -13.19 -7.40 -3.21
C HIS A 325 -13.15 -8.11 -4.57
N SER A 326 -14.22 -7.97 -5.35
CA SER A 326 -14.35 -8.62 -6.66
C SER A 326 -13.89 -7.71 -7.80
N ILE A 327 -13.63 -6.42 -7.54
CA ILE A 327 -13.09 -5.49 -8.53
C ILE A 327 -11.56 -5.54 -8.49
N GLU A 328 -10.94 -5.69 -9.67
CA GLU A 328 -9.49 -5.69 -9.85
C GLU A 328 -8.94 -4.25 -9.79
N ALA A 329 -8.85 -3.70 -8.57
CA ALA A 329 -8.37 -2.34 -8.33
C ALA A 329 -7.45 -2.23 -7.10
N GLY A 330 -6.40 -1.43 -7.22
CA GLY A 330 -5.43 -1.19 -6.13
C GLY A 330 -5.96 -0.38 -4.94
N THR A 331 -7.09 0.32 -5.10
CA THR A 331 -7.76 1.06 -4.01
C THR A 331 -9.27 0.97 -4.18
N ALA A 332 -10.01 0.79 -3.09
CA ALA A 332 -11.46 0.76 -3.10
C ALA A 332 -12.04 1.76 -2.10
N TRP A 333 -13.02 2.56 -2.54
CA TRP A 333 -13.78 3.46 -1.67
C TRP A 333 -15.24 3.01 -1.55
N LEU A 334 -15.76 3.00 -0.32
CA LEU A 334 -17.14 2.62 -0.02
C LEU A 334 -17.95 3.85 0.37
N CYS A 335 -19.05 4.10 -0.33
CA CYS A 335 -19.99 5.21 -0.07
C CYS A 335 -19.34 6.60 0.03
N GLY A 336 -18.28 6.81 -0.73
CA GLY A 336 -17.56 8.07 -0.80
C GLY A 336 -16.48 8.02 -1.88
N GLN A 337 -15.89 9.17 -2.18
CA GLN A 337 -14.74 9.27 -3.07
C GLN A 337 -13.76 10.31 -2.50
N LEU A 338 -12.52 9.87 -2.27
CA LEU A 338 -11.33 10.62 -1.85
C LEU A 338 -11.07 10.78 -0.32
N SER A 339 -9.96 10.16 0.12
CA SER A 339 -9.04 10.72 1.12
C SER A 339 -7.61 10.20 0.85
N THR A 340 -6.80 10.93 0.07
CA THR A 340 -5.36 10.66 0.02
C THR A 340 -4.71 11.33 1.23
N LEU A 341 -4.76 10.64 2.38
CA LEU A 341 -4.06 11.05 3.59
C LEU A 341 -2.66 10.44 3.57
N SER A 342 -1.64 11.27 3.82
CA SER A 342 -0.25 10.88 4.04
C SER A 342 -0.02 10.09 5.34
N SER A 343 -1.09 9.80 6.09
CA SER A 343 -1.11 8.95 7.27
C SER A 343 -2.23 7.93 7.14
N LEU A 344 -1.98 6.87 6.39
CA LEU A 344 -2.74 5.63 6.55
C LEU A 344 -1.88 4.73 7.46
N PRO A 345 -2.33 4.41 8.69
CA PRO A 345 -1.62 3.47 9.55
C PRO A 345 -1.57 2.09 8.88
N ASP A 346 -0.58 1.27 9.28
CA ASP A 346 -0.22 -0.07 8.79
C ASP A 346 -1.34 -1.14 8.78
N GLU A 347 -2.61 -0.75 8.91
CA GLU A 347 -3.79 -1.59 8.88
C GLU A 347 -4.68 -1.24 7.68
N GLN A 348 -4.24 -1.59 6.47
CA GLN A 348 -5.18 -2.06 5.46
C GLN A 348 -4.73 -3.38 4.88
N VAL A 349 -5.72 -4.27 4.80
CA VAL A 349 -5.68 -5.53 4.07
C VAL A 349 -5.39 -5.18 2.61
N PHE A 350 -4.20 -5.54 2.15
CA PHE A 350 -3.94 -5.68 0.73
C PHE A 350 -4.92 -6.72 0.19
N LEU A 351 -5.94 -6.26 -0.54
CA LEU A 351 -6.71 -7.16 -1.39
C LEU A 351 -5.81 -7.53 -2.57
N ARG A 352 -5.71 -8.83 -2.81
CA ARG A 352 -4.73 -9.44 -3.71
C ARG A 352 -4.86 -8.99 -5.15
#